data_AF-A0A413EY79-F1
#
_entry.id   AF-A0A413EY79-F1
#
_cell.length_a   1.000
_cell.length_b   1.000
_cell.length_c   1.000
_cell.angle_alpha   90.00
_cell.angle_beta   90.00
_cell.angle_gamma   90.00
#
_symmetry.space_group_name_H-M   'P 1'
#
loop_
_entity.id
_entity.type
_entity.pdbx_description
1 polymer ?
#
loop_
_entity_poly.entity_id
_entity_poly.type
_entity_poly.pdbx_seq_one_letter_code
_entity_poly.pdbx_strand_id
1 'polypeptide(L)'
;MIQIVDKSECCGCNACGDVCTHEAITFQTDIEGFWYPVVDKDKCIDCGLCEKVCPIINIDVLKKNDFEKPICYAAEHKNIEVVFDSTSGGLFSALADIMYKDNGFVGGAIFNDDFSVRQYISDDKCDLLKLRSSKYLQSNCEGFYKQVREYLKSGEKVLVCGCPCQMAAMRAFLRKDYENLIIVDFICRAIDSPKAWRKYLDTFDERYESKVVYAKAKSKEYGWRNLTQKVILENGKHLYETKNKQLAQIGSFITCALSRPSCYDCKFKGFPRMADITIADFWGIESVKQDKLKDKDIGTSLGMINSEKGKEFFERVKARLNYVEVPFETIIPGNVSLYESIALPTVDRKSLFEDMDKMSFCEVAKKYGFYGYPVSKKQQLKRILSSVKHLLCATQCRPFSIFRTLKYNTLKEILQNKFILFYPYSFVQFANGAKIIKEGRINFGCKRYRDSKLETRMLVDKGGTLKVLGDVSISYGADIEVFSGGELTFKGGLVSNLNTVIVCANKIEIGKDVGFGRNITIRDNNGGHYINITGYKDSAPVIIGDKVWLCESCTIMPGAKIGDGAIIGAHSVVYGNVPAHALVSGNPAKVVMNNVLWKK
;
A
#
# COMPACT_ATOMS: atom_id res chain seq x y z
N MET A 1 -26.90 -28.89 -18.37
CA MET A 1 -25.79 -28.08 -18.94
C MET A 1 -25.76 -26.69 -18.31
N ILE A 2 -24.58 -26.18 -17.90
CA ILE A 2 -24.48 -24.84 -17.30
C ILE A 2 -24.91 -23.74 -18.28
N GLN A 3 -25.77 -22.84 -17.83
CA GLN A 3 -26.20 -21.67 -18.58
C GLN A 3 -26.26 -20.48 -17.63
N ILE A 4 -25.58 -19.39 -17.97
CA ILE A 4 -25.58 -18.16 -17.17
C ILE A 4 -26.51 -17.15 -17.84
N VAL A 5 -27.70 -16.99 -17.26
CA VAL A 5 -28.68 -15.96 -17.66
C VAL A 5 -28.52 -14.72 -16.80
N ASP A 6 -28.32 -14.91 -15.48
CA ASP A 6 -27.96 -13.84 -14.56
C ASP A 6 -26.46 -13.91 -14.23
N LYS A 7 -25.77 -12.80 -14.48
CA LYS A 7 -24.35 -12.61 -14.16
C LYS A 7 -24.04 -12.75 -12.66
N SER A 8 -25.03 -12.57 -11.78
CA SER A 8 -24.90 -12.77 -10.34
C SER A 8 -24.68 -14.24 -9.96
N GLU A 9 -25.09 -15.18 -10.82
CA GLU A 9 -25.02 -16.63 -10.60
C GLU A 9 -23.69 -17.26 -11.04
N CYS A 10 -22.71 -16.45 -11.43
CA CYS A 10 -21.39 -16.92 -11.83
C CYS A 10 -20.28 -16.21 -11.07
N CYS A 11 -19.48 -16.94 -10.28
CA CYS A 11 -18.30 -16.38 -9.60
C CYS A 11 -17.04 -16.31 -10.48
N GLY A 12 -17.12 -16.79 -11.74
CA GLY A 12 -16.03 -16.68 -12.71
C GLY A 12 -14.79 -17.52 -12.38
N CYS A 13 -14.99 -18.70 -11.78
CA CYS A 13 -13.91 -19.57 -11.30
C CYS A 13 -13.31 -20.52 -12.35
N ASN A 14 -13.80 -20.58 -13.59
CA ASN A 14 -13.36 -21.50 -14.66
C ASN A 14 -13.53 -23.03 -14.44
N ALA A 15 -13.99 -23.50 -13.28
CA ALA A 15 -14.13 -24.94 -12.99
C ALA A 15 -15.00 -25.73 -13.98
N CYS A 16 -16.05 -25.10 -14.53
CA CYS A 16 -16.90 -25.73 -15.55
C CYS A 16 -16.15 -26.02 -16.85
N GLY A 17 -15.21 -25.16 -17.25
CA GLY A 17 -14.32 -25.40 -18.39
C GLY A 17 -13.34 -26.52 -18.08
N ASP A 18 -12.74 -26.49 -16.89
CA ASP A 18 -11.76 -27.49 -16.49
C ASP A 18 -12.33 -28.92 -16.41
N VAL A 19 -13.62 -29.08 -16.08
CA VAL A 19 -14.24 -30.41 -16.02
C VAL A 19 -14.70 -30.90 -17.39
N CYS A 20 -14.80 -30.03 -18.39
CA CYS A 20 -15.30 -30.37 -19.71
C CYS A 20 -14.24 -31.11 -20.53
N THR A 21 -14.45 -32.39 -20.81
CA THR A 21 -13.54 -33.21 -21.63
C THR A 21 -13.76 -33.06 -23.14
N HIS A 22 -14.83 -32.38 -23.54
CA HIS A 22 -15.19 -32.15 -24.95
C HIS A 22 -14.83 -30.74 -25.44
N GLU A 23 -14.17 -29.95 -24.58
CA GLU A 23 -13.82 -28.55 -24.86
C GLU A 23 -15.03 -27.72 -25.35
N ALA A 24 -16.21 -28.05 -24.82
CA ALA A 24 -17.47 -27.44 -25.19
C ALA A 24 -17.73 -26.13 -24.46
N ILE A 25 -16.86 -25.69 -23.55
CA ILE A 25 -17.07 -24.48 -22.75
C ILE A 25 -15.89 -23.53 -22.96
N THR A 26 -16.18 -22.35 -23.47
CA THR A 26 -15.24 -21.22 -23.59
C THR A 26 -15.64 -20.10 -22.65
N PHE A 27 -14.80 -19.08 -22.50
CA PHE A 27 -15.08 -17.94 -21.62
C PHE A 27 -15.06 -16.63 -22.41
N GLN A 28 -16.18 -15.91 -22.39
CA GLN A 28 -16.31 -14.62 -23.07
C GLN A 28 -16.35 -13.48 -22.05
N THR A 29 -15.55 -12.46 -22.31
CA THR A 29 -15.45 -11.25 -21.49
C THR A 29 -16.57 -10.27 -21.85
N ASP A 30 -17.21 -9.70 -20.84
CA ASP A 30 -18.24 -8.68 -21.01
C ASP A 30 -17.68 -7.24 -21.03
N ILE A 31 -18.57 -6.25 -21.14
CA ILE A 31 -18.20 -4.82 -21.15
C ILE A 31 -17.48 -4.37 -19.87
N GLU A 32 -17.63 -5.11 -18.77
CA GLU A 32 -17.03 -4.81 -17.48
C GLU A 32 -15.66 -5.49 -17.32
N GLY A 33 -15.23 -6.28 -18.30
CA GLY A 33 -13.98 -7.02 -18.25
C GLY A 33 -14.07 -8.35 -17.48
N PHE A 34 -15.27 -8.79 -17.07
CA PHE A 34 -15.44 -10.10 -16.44
C PHE A 34 -15.80 -11.17 -17.46
N TRP A 35 -15.27 -12.37 -17.29
CA TRP A 35 -15.63 -13.50 -18.15
C TRP A 35 -16.75 -14.39 -17.58
N TYR A 36 -17.49 -15.00 -18.51
CA TYR A 36 -18.59 -15.93 -18.25
C TYR A 36 -18.49 -17.15 -19.19
N PRO A 37 -18.88 -18.35 -18.73
CA PRO A 37 -18.85 -19.54 -19.57
C PRO A 37 -19.89 -19.47 -20.69
N VAL A 38 -19.48 -19.83 -21.90
CA VAL A 38 -20.35 -19.99 -23.07
C VAL A 38 -20.20 -21.42 -23.56
N VAL A 39 -21.33 -22.13 -23.66
CA VAL A 39 -21.35 -23.53 -24.07
C VAL A 39 -21.63 -23.66 -25.56
N ASP A 40 -20.72 -24.33 -26.25
CA ASP A 40 -20.88 -24.81 -27.62
C ASP A 40 -21.80 -26.04 -27.61
N LYS A 41 -23.00 -25.87 -28.18
CA LYS A 41 -24.03 -26.92 -28.21
C LYS A 41 -23.68 -28.09 -29.12
N ASP A 42 -22.81 -27.88 -30.11
CA ASP A 42 -22.44 -28.94 -31.06
C ASP A 42 -21.39 -29.88 -30.45
N LYS A 43 -20.58 -29.38 -29.51
CA LYS A 43 -19.61 -30.18 -28.75
C LYS A 43 -20.16 -30.74 -27.44
N CYS A 44 -21.19 -30.12 -26.88
CA CYS A 44 -21.72 -30.50 -25.57
C CYS A 44 -22.61 -31.75 -25.65
N ILE A 45 -22.25 -32.78 -24.90
CA ILE A 45 -23.03 -34.02 -24.78
C ILE A 45 -24.02 -34.03 -23.59
N ASP A 46 -24.27 -32.87 -22.99
CA ASP A 46 -25.14 -32.67 -21.82
C ASP A 46 -24.92 -33.64 -20.62
N CYS A 47 -23.65 -33.95 -20.33
CA CYS A 47 -23.28 -34.85 -19.24
C CYS A 47 -23.53 -34.29 -17.80
N GLY A 48 -23.93 -33.02 -17.67
CA GLY A 48 -24.18 -32.33 -16.40
C GLY A 48 -22.95 -32.09 -15.50
N LEU A 49 -21.73 -32.41 -15.94
CA LEU A 49 -20.53 -32.28 -15.09
C LEU A 49 -20.21 -30.82 -14.71
N CYS A 50 -20.49 -29.87 -15.60
CA CYS A 50 -20.28 -28.44 -15.36
C CYS A 50 -21.14 -27.89 -14.21
N GLU A 51 -22.38 -28.38 -14.06
CA GLU A 51 -23.26 -28.02 -12.95
C GLU A 51 -22.80 -28.67 -11.65
N LYS A 52 -22.36 -29.94 -11.70
CA LYS A 52 -21.84 -30.68 -10.53
C LYS A 52 -20.58 -30.06 -9.92
N VAL A 53 -19.76 -29.37 -10.72
CA VAL A 53 -18.57 -28.67 -10.21
C VAL A 53 -18.81 -27.18 -9.94
N CYS A 54 -20.00 -26.65 -10.24
CA CYS A 54 -20.30 -25.25 -10.04
C CYS A 54 -20.40 -24.96 -8.53
N PRO A 55 -19.56 -24.08 -7.97
CA PRO A 55 -19.56 -23.85 -6.52
C PRO A 55 -20.76 -23.04 -6.04
N ILE A 56 -21.46 -22.32 -6.93
CA ILE A 56 -22.68 -21.58 -6.59
C ILE A 56 -23.86 -22.56 -6.46
N ILE A 57 -24.03 -23.46 -7.43
CA ILE A 57 -25.10 -24.47 -7.42
C ILE A 57 -24.96 -25.40 -6.22
N ASN A 58 -23.73 -25.79 -5.87
CA ASN A 58 -23.48 -26.81 -4.84
C ASN A 58 -23.07 -26.23 -3.49
N ILE A 59 -23.32 -24.93 -3.23
CA ILE A 59 -22.79 -24.23 -2.06
C ILE A 59 -23.22 -24.86 -0.73
N ASP A 60 -24.46 -25.31 -0.62
CA ASP A 60 -25.02 -25.86 0.63
C ASP A 60 -24.30 -27.14 1.06
N VAL A 61 -23.82 -27.93 0.10
CA VAL A 61 -23.05 -29.16 0.35
C VAL A 61 -21.57 -28.84 0.60
N LEU A 62 -21.06 -27.75 0.02
CA LEU A 62 -19.65 -27.36 0.12
C LEU A 62 -19.32 -26.61 1.41
N LYS A 63 -20.28 -25.91 2.01
CA LYS A 63 -20.15 -25.20 3.30
C LYS A 63 -20.13 -26.15 4.49
N LYS A 64 -19.09 -26.98 4.56
CA LYS A 64 -18.86 -27.92 5.65
C LYS A 64 -17.39 -28.00 6.00
N ASN A 65 -17.13 -28.21 7.29
CA ASN A 65 -15.80 -28.53 7.82
C ASN A 65 -15.91 -29.11 9.23
N ASP A 66 -14.79 -29.53 9.81
CA ASP A 66 -14.77 -30.15 11.15
C ASP A 66 -15.22 -29.16 12.24
N PHE A 67 -14.97 -27.85 12.05
CA PHE A 67 -15.33 -26.82 13.02
C PHE A 67 -16.41 -25.88 12.49
N GLU A 68 -17.49 -25.73 13.26
CA GLU A 68 -18.51 -24.71 13.01
C GLU A 68 -17.95 -23.30 13.25
N LYS A 69 -17.22 -23.12 14.37
CA LYS A 69 -16.45 -21.91 14.68
C LYS A 69 -14.96 -22.23 14.67
N PRO A 70 -14.14 -21.45 13.94
CA PRO A 70 -12.72 -21.73 13.82
C PRO A 70 -11.91 -21.30 15.04
N ILE A 71 -10.78 -21.97 15.25
CA ILE A 71 -9.74 -21.54 16.20
C ILE A 71 -9.01 -20.34 15.59
N CYS A 72 -8.95 -19.23 16.30
CA CYS A 72 -8.47 -17.96 15.75
C CYS A 72 -7.12 -17.53 16.35
N TYR A 73 -6.21 -17.08 15.49
CA TYR A 73 -4.90 -16.58 15.86
C TYR A 73 -4.64 -15.20 15.26
N ALA A 74 -4.13 -14.27 16.07
CA ALA A 74 -3.38 -13.14 15.55
C ALA A 74 -1.94 -13.59 15.30
N ALA A 75 -1.40 -13.32 14.11
CA ALA A 75 -0.10 -13.83 13.72
C ALA A 75 0.69 -12.84 12.84
N GLU A 76 1.99 -12.80 13.10
CA GLU A 76 3.00 -12.12 12.29
C GLU A 76 4.19 -13.07 12.06
N HIS A 77 4.72 -13.10 10.84
CA HIS A 77 5.90 -13.86 10.50
C HIS A 77 7.13 -13.32 11.26
N LYS A 78 8.00 -14.21 11.75
CA LYS A 78 9.20 -13.82 12.53
C LYS A 78 10.23 -13.04 11.70
N ASN A 79 10.31 -13.31 10.39
CA ASN A 79 11.15 -12.54 9.48
C ASN A 79 10.40 -11.26 9.03
N ILE A 80 10.95 -10.11 9.39
CA ILE A 80 10.41 -8.78 9.09
C ILE A 80 10.34 -8.47 7.60
N GLU A 81 11.25 -9.01 6.78
CA GLU A 81 11.22 -8.82 5.31
C GLU A 81 9.98 -9.49 4.71
N VAL A 82 9.64 -10.69 5.19
CA VAL A 82 8.42 -11.40 4.79
C VAL A 82 7.19 -10.61 5.20
N VAL A 83 7.20 -10.00 6.39
CA VAL A 83 6.13 -9.11 6.84
C VAL A 83 6.04 -7.92 5.90
N PHE A 84 7.11 -7.15 5.68
CA PHE A 84 7.10 -5.98 4.79
C PHE A 84 6.67 -6.32 3.36
N ASP A 85 7.03 -7.50 2.88
CA ASP A 85 6.72 -7.92 1.53
C ASP A 85 5.29 -8.50 1.37
N SER A 86 4.65 -8.90 2.46
CA SER A 86 3.29 -9.44 2.48
C SER A 86 2.21 -8.36 2.63
N THR A 87 0.98 -8.67 2.20
CA THR A 87 -0.21 -7.80 2.40
C THR A 87 -0.46 -7.47 3.88
N SER A 88 -0.28 -8.46 4.75
CA SER A 88 -0.53 -8.39 6.19
C SER A 88 0.66 -8.97 6.96
N GLY A 89 0.47 -9.62 8.11
CA GLY A 89 1.54 -10.23 8.90
C GLY A 89 2.29 -11.40 8.24
N GLY A 90 2.06 -11.75 6.96
CA GLY A 90 2.85 -12.77 6.25
C GLY A 90 2.45 -14.22 6.48
N LEU A 91 1.19 -14.47 6.89
CA LEU A 91 0.73 -15.81 7.21
C LEU A 91 0.74 -16.78 6.01
N PHE A 92 0.35 -16.33 4.82
CA PHE A 92 0.45 -17.15 3.59
C PHE A 92 1.88 -17.64 3.34
N SER A 93 2.88 -16.76 3.49
CA SER A 93 4.28 -17.16 3.33
C SER A 93 4.72 -18.15 4.39
N ALA A 94 4.23 -18.04 5.62
CA ALA A 94 4.51 -19.02 6.66
C ALA A 94 3.95 -20.41 6.30
N LEU A 95 2.72 -20.47 5.77
CA LEU A 95 2.09 -21.70 5.30
C LEU A 95 2.88 -22.30 4.12
N ALA A 96 3.23 -21.47 3.14
CA ALA A 96 3.99 -21.88 1.96
C ALA A 96 5.39 -22.42 2.33
N ASP A 97 6.11 -21.76 3.25
CA ASP A 97 7.43 -22.20 3.71
C ASP A 97 7.40 -23.62 4.30
N ILE A 98 6.31 -23.98 4.98
CA ILE A 98 6.12 -25.32 5.54
C ILE A 98 5.81 -26.34 4.45
N MET A 99 5.05 -25.96 3.41
CA MET A 99 4.76 -26.84 2.27
C MET A 99 6.01 -27.09 1.40
N TYR A 100 6.77 -26.04 1.09
CA TYR A 100 8.04 -26.19 0.35
C TYR A 100 9.08 -27.01 1.12
N LYS A 101 9.14 -26.86 2.45
CA LYS A 101 10.02 -27.70 3.30
C LYS A 101 9.67 -29.19 3.18
N ASP A 102 8.41 -29.49 2.89
CA ASP A 102 7.91 -30.85 2.68
C ASP A 102 8.04 -31.33 1.23
N ASN A 103 8.78 -30.58 0.38
CA ASN A 103 8.89 -30.79 -1.07
C ASN A 103 7.53 -30.78 -1.79
N GLY A 104 6.57 -30.00 -1.27
CA GLY A 104 5.25 -29.86 -1.86
C GLY A 104 5.10 -28.63 -2.75
N PHE A 105 4.01 -28.61 -3.51
CA PHE A 105 3.62 -27.52 -4.39
C PHE A 105 2.79 -26.47 -3.65
N VAL A 106 3.01 -25.20 -3.98
CA VAL A 106 2.23 -24.07 -3.47
C VAL A 106 1.56 -23.35 -4.62
N GLY A 107 0.24 -23.23 -4.53
CA GLY A 107 -0.63 -22.56 -5.49
C GLY A 107 -1.23 -21.27 -4.97
N GLY A 108 -1.39 -20.30 -5.85
CA GLY A 108 -2.05 -19.02 -5.60
C GLY A 108 -2.01 -18.11 -6.83
N ALA A 109 -2.29 -16.82 -6.65
CA ALA A 109 -2.42 -15.88 -7.76
C ALA A 109 -1.13 -15.07 -8.04
N ILE A 110 -0.77 -14.95 -9.32
CA ILE A 110 0.33 -14.09 -9.80
C ILE A 110 -0.19 -13.08 -10.83
N PHE A 111 0.54 -11.96 -10.99
CA PHE A 111 0.35 -11.09 -12.16
C PHE A 111 1.03 -11.71 -13.37
N ASN A 112 0.40 -11.57 -14.53
CA ASN A 112 1.04 -11.70 -15.84
C ASN A 112 1.74 -10.39 -16.21
N ASP A 113 2.52 -10.40 -17.29
CA ASP A 113 3.27 -9.23 -17.76
C ASP A 113 2.36 -8.03 -18.12
N ASP A 114 1.11 -8.29 -18.49
CA ASP A 114 0.10 -7.28 -18.80
C ASP A 114 -0.69 -6.79 -17.56
N PHE A 115 -0.33 -7.25 -16.37
CA PHE A 115 -1.03 -7.05 -15.08
C PHE A 115 -2.43 -7.68 -14.97
N SER A 116 -2.81 -8.57 -15.89
CA SER A 116 -3.88 -9.53 -15.63
C SER A 116 -3.43 -10.55 -14.58
N VAL A 117 -4.37 -11.30 -13.99
CA VAL A 117 -4.06 -12.24 -12.91
C VAL A 117 -4.43 -13.65 -13.33
N ARG A 118 -3.59 -14.61 -13.00
CA ARG A 118 -3.88 -16.04 -13.14
C ARG A 118 -3.51 -16.82 -11.88
N GLN A 119 -4.14 -17.96 -11.71
CA GLN A 119 -3.68 -18.95 -10.75
C GLN A 119 -2.41 -19.62 -11.27
N TYR A 120 -1.52 -19.94 -10.34
CA TYR A 120 -0.20 -20.48 -10.56
C TYR A 120 0.10 -21.47 -9.45
N ILE A 121 0.86 -22.51 -9.75
CA ILE A 121 1.32 -23.50 -8.78
C ILE A 121 2.75 -23.88 -9.12
N SER A 122 3.59 -23.97 -8.09
CA SER A 122 5.01 -24.26 -8.23
C SER A 122 5.54 -24.92 -6.96
N ASP A 123 6.50 -25.82 -7.12
CA ASP A 123 7.35 -26.41 -6.07
C ASP A 123 8.64 -25.61 -5.84
N ASP A 124 8.94 -24.62 -6.69
CA ASP A 124 10.07 -23.72 -6.49
C ASP A 124 9.77 -22.64 -5.46
N LYS A 125 10.49 -22.66 -4.35
CA LYS A 125 10.41 -21.65 -3.29
C LYS A 125 10.69 -20.23 -3.78
N CYS A 126 11.52 -20.05 -4.82
CA CYS A 126 11.81 -18.74 -5.39
C CYS A 126 10.56 -18.06 -5.97
N ASP A 127 9.54 -18.83 -6.35
CA ASP A 127 8.26 -18.30 -6.83
C ASP A 127 7.37 -17.72 -5.73
N LEU A 128 7.69 -17.94 -4.46
CA LEU A 128 6.92 -17.38 -3.34
C LEU A 128 6.81 -15.85 -3.42
N LEU A 129 7.83 -15.17 -3.95
CA LEU A 129 7.82 -13.72 -4.17
C LEU A 129 6.70 -13.29 -5.15
N LYS A 130 6.46 -14.09 -6.19
CA LYS A 130 5.37 -13.84 -7.17
C LYS A 130 4.00 -14.09 -6.56
N LEU A 131 3.89 -15.10 -5.71
CA LEU A 131 2.65 -15.50 -5.02
C LEU A 131 2.27 -14.55 -3.87
N ARG A 132 3.23 -13.83 -3.28
CA ARG A 132 2.97 -12.84 -2.23
C ARG A 132 2.10 -11.68 -2.71
N SER A 133 1.59 -10.95 -1.72
CA SER A 133 0.71 -9.78 -1.90
C SER A 133 -0.65 -10.10 -2.53
N SER A 134 -1.63 -9.24 -2.26
CA SER A 134 -3.00 -9.38 -2.75
C SER A 134 -3.15 -8.76 -4.13
N LYS A 135 -3.91 -9.43 -5.00
CA LYS A 135 -4.29 -8.93 -6.32
C LYS A 135 -5.82 -8.76 -6.31
N TYR A 136 -6.29 -7.52 -6.39
CA TYR A 136 -7.69 -7.15 -6.19
C TYR A 136 -8.50 -7.18 -7.50
N LEU A 137 -8.38 -8.25 -8.29
CA LEU A 137 -9.14 -8.43 -9.53
C LEU A 137 -9.36 -9.90 -9.84
N GLN A 138 -10.21 -10.19 -10.83
CA GLN A 138 -10.50 -11.56 -11.26
C GLN A 138 -9.22 -12.28 -11.73
N SER A 139 -8.95 -13.47 -11.21
CA SER A 139 -7.84 -14.32 -11.63
C SER A 139 -8.33 -15.46 -12.52
N ASN A 140 -7.66 -15.70 -13.64
CA ASN A 140 -7.92 -16.84 -14.52
C ASN A 140 -7.48 -18.15 -13.84
N CYS A 141 -8.41 -19.12 -13.70
CA CYS A 141 -8.14 -20.43 -13.12
C CYS A 141 -8.14 -21.57 -14.17
N GLU A 142 -8.15 -21.27 -15.46
CA GLU A 142 -8.17 -22.28 -16.52
C GLU A 142 -6.94 -23.20 -16.42
N GLY A 143 -7.19 -24.51 -16.44
CA GLY A 143 -6.20 -25.57 -16.27
C GLY A 143 -5.72 -25.80 -14.82
N PHE A 144 -5.92 -24.84 -13.92
CA PHE A 144 -5.39 -24.89 -12.56
C PHE A 144 -5.95 -26.06 -11.76
N TYR A 145 -7.26 -26.33 -11.85
CA TYR A 145 -7.87 -27.42 -11.08
C TYR A 145 -7.44 -28.79 -11.62
N LYS A 146 -7.29 -28.91 -12.94
CA LYS A 146 -6.75 -30.13 -13.59
C LYS A 146 -5.35 -30.42 -13.05
N GLN A 147 -4.47 -29.43 -13.08
CA GLN A 147 -3.08 -29.54 -12.66
C GLN A 147 -2.97 -29.94 -11.17
N VAL A 148 -3.74 -29.29 -10.28
CA VAL A 148 -3.77 -29.65 -8.86
C VAL A 148 -4.20 -31.11 -8.66
N ARG A 149 -5.24 -31.56 -9.37
CA ARG A 149 -5.70 -32.95 -9.29
C ARG A 149 -4.64 -33.95 -9.76
N GLU A 150 -3.86 -33.59 -10.78
CA GLU A 150 -2.78 -34.44 -11.29
C GLU A 150 -1.69 -34.64 -10.23
N TYR A 151 -1.20 -33.55 -9.61
CA TYR A 151 -0.24 -33.64 -8.50
C TYR A 151 -0.77 -34.46 -7.32
N LEU A 152 -2.03 -34.24 -6.95
CA LEU A 152 -2.64 -34.99 -5.85
C LEU A 152 -2.73 -36.49 -6.16
N LYS A 153 -3.03 -36.86 -7.42
CA LYS A 153 -3.09 -38.25 -7.87
C LYS A 153 -1.72 -38.92 -7.93
N SER A 154 -0.65 -38.17 -8.19
CA SER A 154 0.72 -38.69 -8.14
C SER A 154 1.27 -38.78 -6.71
N GLY A 155 0.49 -38.39 -5.69
CA GLY A 155 0.89 -38.47 -4.28
C GLY A 155 1.62 -37.24 -3.77
N GLU A 156 1.74 -36.18 -4.57
CA GLU A 156 2.43 -34.95 -4.18
C GLU A 156 1.64 -34.18 -3.13
N LYS A 157 2.35 -33.47 -2.24
CA LYS A 157 1.73 -32.57 -1.28
C LYS A 157 1.45 -31.24 -1.94
N VAL A 158 0.25 -30.70 -1.72
CA VAL A 158 -0.19 -29.45 -2.36
C VAL A 158 -0.83 -28.52 -1.33
N LEU A 159 -0.45 -27.25 -1.35
CA LEU A 159 -1.17 -26.16 -0.69
C LEU A 159 -1.70 -25.22 -1.75
N VAL A 160 -2.99 -24.90 -1.74
CA VAL A 160 -3.57 -23.89 -2.65
C VAL A 160 -4.23 -22.76 -1.88
N CYS A 161 -4.08 -21.53 -2.36
CA CYS A 161 -4.68 -20.35 -1.77
C CYS A 161 -5.48 -19.54 -2.79
N GLY A 162 -6.74 -19.23 -2.51
CA GLY A 162 -7.55 -18.39 -3.40
C GLY A 162 -8.78 -17.80 -2.73
N CYS A 163 -9.63 -17.12 -3.52
CA CYS A 163 -10.90 -16.62 -3.02
C CYS A 163 -11.77 -17.78 -2.52
N PRO A 164 -12.66 -17.56 -1.53
CA PRO A 164 -13.56 -18.60 -1.02
C PRO A 164 -14.37 -19.31 -2.11
N CYS A 165 -14.81 -18.58 -3.15
CA CYS A 165 -15.50 -19.13 -4.31
C CYS A 165 -14.62 -20.08 -5.16
N GLN A 166 -13.33 -19.77 -5.30
CA GLN A 166 -12.37 -20.58 -6.05
C GLN A 166 -11.99 -21.85 -5.28
N MET A 167 -11.89 -21.75 -3.95
CA MET A 167 -11.59 -22.89 -3.09
C MET A 167 -12.80 -23.82 -2.93
N ALA A 168 -14.01 -23.28 -2.94
CA ALA A 168 -15.23 -24.08 -3.09
C ALA A 168 -15.25 -24.82 -4.43
N ALA A 169 -14.87 -24.14 -5.53
CA ALA A 169 -14.73 -24.78 -6.84
C ALA A 169 -13.66 -25.89 -6.84
N MET A 170 -12.53 -25.70 -6.15
CA MET A 170 -11.51 -26.74 -5.98
C MET A 170 -12.09 -28.00 -5.35
N ARG A 171 -12.79 -27.89 -4.22
CA ARG A 171 -13.44 -29.05 -3.59
C ARG A 171 -14.47 -29.71 -4.51
N ALA A 172 -15.33 -28.93 -5.13
CA ALA A 172 -16.36 -29.45 -6.05
C ALA A 172 -15.75 -30.18 -7.26
N PHE A 173 -14.66 -29.64 -7.80
CA PHE A 173 -13.93 -30.24 -8.92
C PHE A 173 -13.26 -31.57 -8.55
N LEU A 174 -12.66 -31.63 -7.36
CA LEU A 174 -11.94 -32.80 -6.86
C LEU A 174 -12.87 -33.97 -6.48
N ARG A 175 -14.12 -33.67 -6.09
CA ARG A 175 -15.20 -34.63 -5.73
C ARG A 175 -14.93 -35.55 -4.55
N LYS A 176 -13.78 -35.42 -3.91
CA LYS A 176 -13.40 -36.07 -2.67
C LYS A 176 -12.37 -35.21 -1.95
N ASP A 177 -12.22 -35.45 -0.66
CA ASP A 177 -11.14 -34.87 0.12
C ASP A 177 -9.83 -35.64 -0.13
N TYR A 178 -8.71 -34.90 -0.05
CA TYR A 178 -7.36 -35.42 -0.22
C TYR A 178 -6.55 -35.08 1.03
N GLU A 179 -5.89 -36.08 1.60
CA GLU A 179 -5.01 -35.92 2.78
C GLU A 179 -3.77 -35.08 2.44
N ASN A 180 -3.26 -35.21 1.22
CA ASN A 180 -2.11 -34.46 0.70
C ASN A 180 -2.47 -33.06 0.16
N LEU A 181 -3.67 -32.54 0.42
CA LEU A 181 -4.10 -31.19 0.03
C LEU A 181 -4.40 -30.33 1.25
N ILE A 182 -3.80 -29.14 1.32
CA ILE A 182 -4.21 -28.06 2.23
C ILE A 182 -4.88 -26.95 1.42
N ILE A 183 -6.17 -26.72 1.69
CA ILE A 183 -6.94 -25.64 1.07
C ILE A 183 -6.90 -24.42 1.98
N VAL A 184 -6.39 -23.31 1.46
CA VAL A 184 -6.35 -22.02 2.14
C VAL A 184 -7.28 -21.06 1.40
N ASP A 185 -8.11 -20.31 2.12
CA ASP A 185 -8.81 -19.16 1.55
C ASP A 185 -8.51 -17.90 2.35
N PHE A 186 -9.11 -16.78 1.93
CA PHE A 186 -8.99 -15.53 2.66
C PHE A 186 -10.32 -14.80 2.78
N ILE A 187 -10.40 -13.88 3.75
CA ILE A 187 -11.54 -12.96 3.87
C ILE A 187 -11.53 -12.03 2.66
N CYS A 188 -12.34 -12.37 1.68
CA CYS A 188 -12.48 -11.65 0.43
C CYS A 188 -13.68 -10.69 0.54
N ARG A 189 -13.46 -9.39 0.38
CA ARG A 189 -14.56 -8.41 0.29
C ARG A 189 -15.36 -8.62 -1.01
N ALA A 190 -14.69 -8.46 -2.14
CA ALA A 190 -15.23 -8.59 -3.49
C ALA A 190 -14.08 -8.75 -4.51
N ILE A 191 -14.41 -9.18 -5.71
CA ILE A 191 -13.50 -9.24 -6.87
C ILE A 191 -13.80 -8.04 -7.75
N ASP A 192 -12.79 -7.22 -8.06
CA ASP A 192 -12.98 -6.04 -8.92
C ASP A 192 -12.68 -6.32 -10.40
N SER A 193 -13.20 -5.43 -11.24
CA SER A 193 -13.16 -5.50 -12.70
C SER A 193 -11.73 -5.45 -13.27
N PRO A 194 -11.34 -6.44 -14.10
CA PRO A 194 -10.10 -6.38 -14.87
C PRO A 194 -10.00 -5.14 -15.79
N LYS A 195 -11.12 -4.71 -16.39
CA LYS A 195 -11.18 -3.50 -17.23
C LYS A 195 -10.88 -2.24 -16.43
N ALA A 196 -11.51 -2.09 -15.26
CA ALA A 196 -11.28 -0.93 -14.38
C ALA A 196 -9.84 -0.89 -13.87
N TRP A 197 -9.25 -2.06 -13.54
CA TRP A 197 -7.84 -2.16 -13.16
C TRP A 197 -6.91 -1.71 -14.29
N ARG A 198 -7.13 -2.20 -15.51
CA ARG A 198 -6.34 -1.81 -16.69
C ARG A 198 -6.41 -0.30 -16.94
N LYS A 199 -7.62 0.26 -16.98
CA LYS A 199 -7.85 1.70 -17.16
C LYS A 199 -7.23 2.55 -16.07
N TYR A 200 -7.21 2.06 -14.82
CA TYR A 200 -6.49 2.73 -13.73
C TYR A 200 -4.97 2.74 -13.95
N LEU A 201 -4.38 1.64 -14.43
CA LEU A 201 -2.95 1.60 -14.76
C LEU A 201 -2.58 2.56 -15.90
N ASP A 202 -3.45 2.72 -16.90
CA ASP A 202 -3.23 3.64 -18.02
C ASP A 202 -3.11 5.11 -17.55
N THR A 203 -3.72 5.48 -16.41
CA THR A 203 -3.58 6.83 -15.83
C THR A 203 -2.16 7.22 -15.43
N PHE A 204 -1.27 6.24 -15.22
CA PHE A 204 0.12 6.52 -14.90
C PHE A 204 0.88 6.93 -16.16
N ASP A 205 0.60 6.29 -17.29
CA ASP A 205 1.18 6.67 -18.59
C ASP A 205 0.71 8.08 -18.97
N GLU A 206 -0.59 8.37 -18.83
CA GLU A 206 -1.16 9.71 -19.07
C GLU A 206 -0.52 10.82 -18.21
N ARG A 207 -0.17 10.52 -16.95
CA ARG A 207 0.36 11.52 -15.99
C ARG A 207 1.87 11.65 -16.00
N TYR A 208 2.58 10.63 -16.46
CA TYR A 208 4.04 10.54 -16.30
C TYR A 208 4.78 10.11 -17.59
N GLU A 209 4.07 9.90 -18.69
CA GLU A 209 4.61 9.49 -20.00
C GLU A 209 5.55 8.28 -19.87
N SER A 210 5.15 7.32 -19.04
CA SER A 210 5.93 6.11 -18.75
C SER A 210 5.04 5.00 -18.22
N LYS A 211 5.27 3.79 -18.74
CA LYS A 211 4.45 2.61 -18.43
C LYS A 211 4.76 2.05 -17.06
N VAL A 212 3.74 1.42 -16.46
CA VAL A 212 3.88 0.66 -15.23
C VAL A 212 4.63 -0.65 -15.50
N VAL A 213 5.67 -0.94 -14.71
CA VAL A 213 6.44 -2.19 -14.76
C VAL A 213 6.35 -3.00 -13.46
N TYR A 214 5.80 -2.40 -12.40
CA TYR A 214 5.54 -3.07 -11.13
C TYR A 214 4.32 -2.45 -10.44
N ALA A 215 3.49 -3.29 -9.84
CA ALA A 215 2.35 -2.87 -9.03
C ALA A 215 2.23 -3.74 -7.78
N LYS A 216 2.08 -3.10 -6.62
CA LYS A 216 1.86 -3.78 -5.33
C LYS A 216 0.84 -3.04 -4.48
N ALA A 217 -0.22 -3.75 -4.11
CA ALA A 217 -1.21 -3.23 -3.17
C ALA A 217 -0.68 -3.29 -1.73
N LYS A 218 -1.15 -2.35 -0.90
CA LYS A 218 -0.82 -2.26 0.55
C LYS A 218 0.68 -2.27 0.86
N SER A 219 1.47 -1.52 0.09
CA SER A 219 2.85 -1.22 0.47
C SER A 219 2.89 -0.55 1.85
N LYS A 220 3.81 -1.02 2.69
CA LYS A 220 3.95 -0.65 4.10
C LYS A 220 4.92 0.50 4.34
N GLU A 221 5.52 1.04 3.28
CA GLU A 221 6.46 2.18 3.35
C GLU A 221 5.81 3.44 3.92
N TYR A 222 4.48 3.56 3.82
CA TYR A 222 3.67 4.61 4.46
C TYR A 222 2.88 4.12 5.68
N GLY A 223 3.13 2.90 6.16
CA GLY A 223 2.26 2.23 7.12
C GLY A 223 1.13 1.47 6.47
N TRP A 224 0.76 0.36 7.08
CA TRP A 224 -0.20 -0.61 6.58
C TRP A 224 -1.62 -0.02 6.48
N ARG A 225 -2.03 0.84 7.43
CA ARG A 225 -3.35 1.49 7.47
C ARG A 225 -3.59 2.54 6.38
N ASN A 226 -2.54 2.90 5.64
CA ASN A 226 -2.66 3.78 4.48
C ASN A 226 -3.04 3.04 3.20
N LEU A 227 -3.01 1.69 3.21
CA LEU A 227 -3.42 0.82 2.10
C LEU A 227 -2.77 1.21 0.76
N THR A 228 -1.51 1.62 0.82
CA THR A 228 -0.82 2.30 -0.28
C THR A 228 -0.64 1.38 -1.49
N GLN A 229 -1.11 1.81 -2.65
CA GLN A 229 -0.74 1.23 -3.94
C GLN A 229 0.64 1.76 -4.33
N LYS A 230 1.62 0.86 -4.41
CA LYS A 230 2.95 1.16 -4.98
C LYS A 230 2.94 0.82 -6.47
N VAL A 231 3.50 1.70 -7.28
CA VAL A 231 3.73 1.52 -8.70
C VAL A 231 5.17 1.92 -9.01
N ILE A 232 5.87 1.14 -9.85
CA ILE A 232 7.16 1.55 -10.42
C ILE A 232 6.97 1.69 -11.91
N LEU A 233 7.44 2.81 -12.46
CA LEU A 233 7.40 3.11 -13.88
C LEU A 233 8.71 2.69 -14.58
N GLU A 234 8.65 2.47 -15.88
CA GLU A 234 9.80 2.10 -16.71
C GLU A 234 10.95 3.11 -16.61
N ASN A 235 10.64 4.40 -16.44
CA ASN A 235 11.64 5.45 -16.20
C ASN A 235 12.30 5.41 -14.80
N GLY A 236 12.02 4.37 -14.00
CA GLY A 236 12.58 4.16 -12.67
C GLY A 236 11.89 4.94 -11.55
N LYS A 237 10.77 5.63 -11.83
CA LYS A 237 10.04 6.41 -10.82
C LYS A 237 9.19 5.52 -9.92
N HIS A 238 9.31 5.71 -8.61
CA HIS A 238 8.49 5.03 -7.60
C HIS A 238 7.33 5.92 -7.17
N LEU A 239 6.11 5.42 -7.30
CA LEU A 239 4.88 6.15 -6.98
C LEU A 239 4.06 5.43 -5.91
N TYR A 240 3.45 6.22 -5.04
CA TYR A 240 2.72 5.75 -3.87
C TYR A 240 1.37 6.47 -3.77
N GLU A 241 0.30 5.75 -4.09
CA GLU A 241 -1.08 6.25 -3.95
C GLU A 241 -1.72 5.64 -2.71
N THR A 242 -1.92 6.45 -1.66
CA THR A 242 -2.60 6.02 -0.43
C THR A 242 -4.10 5.84 -0.65
N LYS A 243 -4.81 5.27 0.33
CA LYS A 243 -6.27 5.02 0.29
C LYS A 243 -7.17 6.20 -0.11
N ASN A 244 -6.68 7.44 0.03
CA ASN A 244 -7.42 8.65 -0.34
C ASN A 244 -7.06 9.18 -1.74
N LYS A 245 -6.13 8.52 -2.45
CA LYS A 245 -5.64 8.91 -3.77
C LYS A 245 -5.86 7.83 -4.83
N GLN A 246 -5.89 6.55 -4.44
CA GLN A 246 -6.05 5.44 -5.37
C GLN A 246 -7.48 5.38 -5.94
N LEU A 247 -7.70 5.96 -7.12
CA LEU A 247 -9.03 6.12 -7.72
C LEU A 247 -9.80 4.81 -7.90
N ALA A 248 -9.14 3.72 -8.31
CA ALA A 248 -9.80 2.42 -8.50
C ALA A 248 -10.33 1.83 -7.19
N GLN A 249 -9.53 1.89 -6.13
CA GLN A 249 -9.96 1.44 -4.81
C GLN A 249 -11.10 2.32 -4.29
N ILE A 250 -10.98 3.65 -4.39
CA ILE A 250 -12.04 4.59 -3.98
C ILE A 250 -13.34 4.29 -4.73
N GLY A 251 -13.28 4.10 -6.06
CA GLY A 251 -14.43 3.73 -6.88
C GLY A 251 -15.09 2.42 -6.42
N SER A 252 -14.29 1.37 -6.17
CA SER A 252 -14.79 0.07 -5.66
C SER A 252 -15.43 0.19 -4.28
N PHE A 253 -14.87 1.01 -3.37
CA PHE A 253 -15.40 1.18 -2.02
C PHE A 253 -16.64 2.08 -1.93
N ILE A 254 -16.66 3.19 -2.67
CA ILE A 254 -17.74 4.19 -2.59
C ILE A 254 -18.94 3.77 -3.43
N THR A 255 -18.70 3.31 -4.66
CA THR A 255 -19.80 3.02 -5.58
C THR A 255 -20.21 1.56 -5.58
N CYS A 256 -19.32 0.67 -5.14
CA CYS A 256 -19.42 -0.78 -5.29
C CYS A 256 -19.60 -1.25 -6.74
N ALA A 257 -19.65 -0.36 -7.75
CA ALA A 257 -19.95 -0.68 -9.15
C ALA A 257 -18.79 -1.32 -9.91
N LEU A 258 -17.56 -1.23 -9.39
CA LEU A 258 -16.39 -1.89 -9.99
C LEU A 258 -16.29 -3.38 -9.64
N SER A 259 -17.06 -3.84 -8.65
CA SER A 259 -17.03 -5.22 -8.19
C SER A 259 -17.90 -6.14 -9.03
N ARG A 260 -17.57 -7.43 -9.04
CA ARG A 260 -18.27 -8.49 -9.76
C ARG A 260 -19.73 -8.63 -9.28
N PRO A 261 -20.73 -8.83 -10.17
CA PRO A 261 -22.13 -8.97 -9.78
C PRO A 261 -22.41 -10.04 -8.72
N SER A 262 -21.76 -11.21 -8.81
CA SER A 262 -21.91 -12.28 -7.81
C SER A 262 -21.41 -11.92 -6.40
N CYS A 263 -20.73 -10.78 -6.23
CA CYS A 263 -20.24 -10.32 -4.93
C CYS A 263 -21.29 -9.54 -4.12
N TYR A 264 -22.37 -9.06 -4.75
CA TYR A 264 -23.49 -8.39 -4.05
C TYR A 264 -24.31 -9.35 -3.20
N ASP A 265 -24.35 -10.61 -3.60
CA ASP A 265 -24.98 -11.71 -2.87
C ASP A 265 -24.03 -12.91 -2.83
N CYS A 266 -22.89 -12.71 -2.17
CA CYS A 266 -21.82 -13.69 -2.15
C CYS A 266 -22.20 -14.91 -1.29
N LYS A 267 -22.45 -16.04 -1.96
CA LYS A 267 -22.84 -17.31 -1.31
C LYS A 267 -21.74 -17.93 -0.43
N PHE A 268 -20.50 -17.42 -0.48
CA PHE A 268 -19.32 -17.98 0.19
C PHE A 268 -18.95 -17.28 1.52
N LYS A 269 -19.80 -16.36 1.97
CA LYS A 269 -19.70 -15.70 3.29
C LYS A 269 -20.23 -16.59 4.40
N GLY A 270 -19.86 -16.31 5.64
CA GLY A 270 -20.33 -17.01 6.82
C GLY A 270 -19.57 -18.31 7.10
N PHE A 271 -20.25 -19.18 7.84
CA PHE A 271 -19.73 -20.43 8.41
C PHE A 271 -20.67 -21.61 8.10
N PRO A 272 -20.20 -22.86 8.16
CA PRO A 272 -18.80 -23.27 8.26
C PRO A 272 -17.96 -22.80 7.04
N ARG A 273 -16.64 -22.70 7.22
CA ARG A 273 -15.71 -22.30 6.15
C ARG A 273 -15.30 -23.50 5.31
N MET A 274 -15.24 -23.35 3.98
CA MET A 274 -14.87 -24.44 3.09
C MET A 274 -13.37 -24.73 3.07
N ALA A 275 -12.51 -23.76 3.38
CA ALA A 275 -11.05 -23.97 3.42
C ALA A 275 -10.61 -24.65 4.72
N ASP A 276 -9.48 -25.36 4.70
CA ASP A 276 -8.89 -25.93 5.92
C ASP A 276 -8.37 -24.82 6.85
N ILE A 277 -7.85 -23.74 6.26
CA ILE A 277 -7.36 -22.52 6.94
C ILE A 277 -7.87 -21.28 6.19
N THR A 278 -8.47 -20.32 6.88
CA THR A 278 -8.78 -18.97 6.35
C THR A 278 -7.72 -17.98 6.85
N ILE A 279 -7.18 -17.13 5.98
CA ILE A 279 -6.27 -16.05 6.37
C ILE A 279 -6.86 -14.66 6.07
N ALA A 280 -6.52 -13.65 6.85
CA ALA A 280 -7.00 -12.30 6.64
C ALA A 280 -6.10 -11.22 7.23
N ASP A 281 -6.45 -9.98 6.97
CA ASP A 281 -6.03 -8.85 7.78
C ASP A 281 -6.75 -8.91 9.13
N PHE A 282 -6.04 -8.75 10.25
CA PHE A 282 -6.68 -8.64 11.56
C PHE A 282 -7.14 -7.20 11.81
N TRP A 283 -8.23 -6.81 11.16
CA TRP A 283 -8.90 -5.55 11.45
C TRP A 283 -9.40 -5.50 12.90
N GLY A 284 -9.06 -4.43 13.63
CA GLY A 284 -9.47 -4.24 15.02
C GLY A 284 -8.55 -4.86 16.08
N ILE A 285 -7.38 -5.40 15.69
CA ILE A 285 -6.39 -5.97 16.62
C ILE A 285 -5.99 -5.01 17.75
N GLU A 286 -6.00 -3.69 17.49
CA GLU A 286 -5.71 -2.65 18.48
C GLU A 286 -6.68 -2.64 19.68
N SER A 287 -7.87 -3.23 19.51
CA SER A 287 -8.89 -3.34 20.56
C SER A 287 -8.77 -4.63 21.38
N VAL A 288 -7.96 -5.58 20.91
CA VAL A 288 -7.73 -6.86 21.60
C VAL A 288 -6.64 -6.64 22.66
N LYS A 289 -6.99 -6.82 23.93
CA LYS A 289 -6.06 -6.70 25.05
C LYS A 289 -5.08 -7.88 25.05
N GLN A 290 -3.88 -7.67 24.51
CA GLN A 290 -2.78 -8.64 24.57
C GLN A 290 -1.42 -7.94 24.46
N ASP A 291 -0.42 -8.47 25.17
CA ASP A 291 0.91 -7.84 25.23
C ASP A 291 1.94 -8.48 24.28
N LYS A 292 1.64 -9.66 23.74
CA LYS A 292 2.60 -10.51 23.00
C LYS A 292 2.82 -10.04 21.56
N LEU A 293 1.86 -9.35 20.95
CA LEU A 293 1.84 -9.00 19.53
C LEU A 293 1.28 -7.59 19.28
N LYS A 294 2.05 -6.55 19.61
CA LYS A 294 1.59 -5.16 19.45
C LYS A 294 1.45 -4.78 17.97
N ASP A 295 0.39 -4.04 17.64
CA ASP A 295 0.22 -3.48 16.29
C ASP A 295 1.30 -2.42 16.02
N LYS A 296 2.15 -2.71 15.04
CA LYS A 296 3.24 -1.84 14.56
C LYS A 296 2.82 -1.04 13.32
N ASP A 297 1.57 -1.16 12.90
CA ASP A 297 1.03 -0.63 11.64
C ASP A 297 1.87 -1.09 10.43
N ILE A 298 2.35 -2.33 10.50
CA ILE A 298 2.96 -3.08 9.40
C ILE A 298 2.16 -4.34 9.07
N GLY A 299 0.92 -4.42 9.56
CA GLY A 299 -0.03 -5.50 9.31
C GLY A 299 0.13 -6.68 10.28
N THR A 300 -0.99 -7.14 10.81
CA THR A 300 -1.12 -8.36 11.59
C THR A 300 -2.12 -9.27 10.88
N SER A 301 -1.74 -10.53 10.65
CA SER A 301 -2.65 -11.48 10.01
C SER A 301 -3.61 -12.06 11.05
N LEU A 302 -4.83 -12.31 10.63
CA LEU A 302 -5.74 -13.23 11.28
C LEU A 302 -5.60 -14.59 10.59
N GLY A 303 -5.41 -15.66 11.36
CA GLY A 303 -5.52 -17.05 10.91
C GLY A 303 -6.71 -17.71 11.58
N MET A 304 -7.58 -18.35 10.80
CA MET A 304 -8.75 -19.09 11.28
C MET A 304 -8.60 -20.55 10.85
N ILE A 305 -8.55 -21.45 11.82
CA ILE A 305 -8.38 -22.88 11.58
C ILE A 305 -9.75 -23.53 11.56
N ASN A 306 -10.14 -24.11 10.42
CA ASN A 306 -11.52 -24.58 10.20
C ASN A 306 -11.65 -26.12 10.19
N SER A 307 -10.52 -26.84 10.16
CA SER A 307 -10.46 -28.31 10.07
C SER A 307 -9.40 -28.88 11.01
N GLU A 308 -9.51 -30.16 11.38
CA GLU A 308 -8.46 -30.87 12.12
C GLU A 308 -7.19 -30.98 11.28
N LYS A 309 -7.31 -31.28 9.98
CA LYS A 309 -6.17 -31.27 9.04
C LYS A 309 -5.45 -29.92 9.00
N GLY A 310 -6.20 -28.83 8.98
CA GLY A 310 -5.68 -27.46 9.03
C GLY A 310 -4.99 -27.16 10.36
N LYS A 311 -5.51 -27.68 11.47
CA LYS A 311 -4.93 -27.54 12.81
C LYS A 311 -3.57 -28.26 12.90
N GLU A 312 -3.52 -29.51 12.48
CA GLU A 312 -2.27 -30.30 12.43
C GLU A 312 -1.19 -29.61 11.59
N PHE A 313 -1.57 -29.10 10.40
CA PHE A 313 -0.66 -28.35 9.56
C PHE A 313 -0.19 -27.04 10.22
N PHE A 314 -1.10 -26.31 10.87
CA PHE A 314 -0.82 -25.03 11.51
C PHE A 314 0.10 -25.13 12.74
N GLU A 315 0.09 -26.25 13.48
CA GLU A 315 1.01 -26.47 14.59
C GLU A 315 2.47 -26.38 14.15
N ARG A 316 2.80 -26.90 12.96
CA ARG A 316 4.14 -26.78 12.37
C ARG A 316 4.46 -25.35 11.94
N VAL A 317 3.45 -24.59 11.51
CA VAL A 317 3.58 -23.21 11.02
C VAL A 317 3.90 -22.24 12.16
N LYS A 318 3.39 -22.50 13.37
CA LYS A 318 3.65 -21.68 14.58
C LYS A 318 5.14 -21.43 14.83
N ALA A 319 6.03 -22.36 14.46
CA ALA A 319 7.48 -22.17 14.58
C ALA A 319 8.01 -20.93 13.82
N ARG A 320 7.32 -20.51 12.74
CA ARG A 320 7.64 -19.34 11.91
C ARG A 320 6.95 -18.05 12.35
N LEU A 321 6.08 -18.10 13.35
CA LEU A 321 5.18 -17.00 13.71
C LEU A 321 5.45 -16.46 15.11
N ASN A 322 5.31 -15.15 15.27
CA ASN A 322 4.87 -14.55 16.52
C ASN A 322 3.34 -14.61 16.51
N TYR A 323 2.72 -15.27 17.48
CA TYR A 323 1.27 -15.48 17.47
C TYR A 323 0.65 -15.42 18.85
N VAL A 324 -0.66 -15.16 18.88
CA VAL A 324 -1.51 -15.24 20.06
C VAL A 324 -2.87 -15.79 19.63
N GLU A 325 -3.39 -16.76 20.38
CA GLU A 325 -4.75 -17.25 20.20
C GLU A 325 -5.74 -16.18 20.69
N VAL A 326 -6.80 -15.96 19.93
CA VAL A 326 -7.81 -14.94 20.23
C VAL A 326 -9.21 -15.57 20.22
N PRO A 327 -10.14 -15.09 21.06
CA PRO A 327 -11.53 -15.53 20.98
C PRO A 327 -12.15 -15.14 19.63
N PHE A 328 -12.96 -16.04 19.07
CA PHE A 328 -13.65 -15.84 17.80
C PHE A 328 -14.48 -14.54 17.77
N GLU A 329 -15.11 -14.18 18.87
CA GLU A 329 -15.96 -13.00 18.98
C GLU A 329 -15.17 -11.69 18.76
N THR A 330 -13.86 -11.71 19.01
CA THR A 330 -13.01 -10.52 18.83
C THR A 330 -12.71 -10.21 17.37
N ILE A 331 -12.81 -11.19 16.46
CA ILE A 331 -12.49 -11.00 15.05
C ILE A 331 -13.65 -10.41 14.24
N ILE A 332 -14.88 -10.61 14.71
CA ILE A 332 -16.12 -10.27 14.00
C ILE A 332 -16.26 -8.77 13.72
N PRO A 333 -16.11 -7.85 14.70
CA PRO A 333 -16.40 -6.43 14.47
C PRO A 333 -15.51 -5.78 13.40
N GLY A 334 -14.26 -6.24 13.28
CA GLY A 334 -13.31 -5.72 12.29
C GLY A 334 -13.44 -6.37 10.91
N ASN A 335 -14.00 -7.58 10.84
CA ASN A 335 -13.99 -8.42 9.64
C ASN A 335 -15.40 -8.64 9.08
N VAL A 336 -16.18 -7.57 8.93
CA VAL A 336 -17.56 -7.60 8.43
C VAL A 336 -17.71 -8.35 7.09
N SER A 337 -16.68 -8.26 6.23
CA SER A 337 -16.61 -8.99 4.96
C SER A 337 -16.56 -10.51 5.10
N LEU A 338 -16.51 -11.06 6.31
CA LEU A 338 -16.63 -12.48 6.57
C LEU A 338 -18.07 -12.96 6.43
N TYR A 339 -19.05 -12.15 6.83
CA TYR A 339 -20.47 -12.53 6.89
C TYR A 339 -21.41 -11.60 6.11
N GLU A 340 -20.96 -10.40 5.73
CA GLU A 340 -21.72 -9.47 4.89
C GLU A 340 -21.17 -9.39 3.45
N SER A 341 -22.10 -9.31 2.50
CA SER A 341 -21.82 -8.96 1.10
C SER A 341 -21.70 -7.44 0.95
N ILE A 342 -21.07 -7.01 -0.14
CA ILE A 342 -20.99 -5.58 -0.45
C ILE A 342 -22.37 -5.02 -0.84
N ALA A 343 -22.58 -3.73 -0.59
CA ALA A 343 -23.81 -3.06 -1.00
C ALA A 343 -23.98 -3.05 -2.53
N LEU A 344 -25.23 -2.93 -2.98
CA LEU A 344 -25.57 -2.75 -4.39
C LEU A 344 -24.91 -1.48 -4.97
N PRO A 345 -24.67 -1.44 -6.29
CA PRO A 345 -24.10 -0.27 -6.95
C PRO A 345 -24.90 1.00 -6.65
N THR A 346 -24.21 2.11 -6.34
CA THR A 346 -24.85 3.43 -6.20
C THR A 346 -24.90 4.20 -7.52
N VAL A 347 -24.33 3.65 -8.58
CA VAL A 347 -24.29 4.22 -9.93
C VAL A 347 -24.66 3.15 -10.95
N ASP A 348 -25.17 3.57 -12.11
CA ASP A 348 -25.47 2.65 -13.20
C ASP A 348 -24.18 2.03 -13.76
N ARG A 349 -24.05 0.70 -13.64
CA ARG A 349 -22.85 -0.04 -14.05
C ARG A 349 -22.62 0.03 -15.56
N LYS A 350 -23.69 -0.12 -16.35
CA LYS A 350 -23.59 -0.15 -17.81
C LYS A 350 -23.00 1.17 -18.32
N SER A 351 -23.59 2.28 -17.92
CA SER A 351 -23.11 3.63 -18.27
C SER A 351 -21.67 3.84 -17.82
N LEU A 352 -21.32 3.42 -16.60
CA LEU A 352 -19.97 3.53 -16.07
C LEU A 352 -18.93 2.84 -16.96
N PHE A 353 -19.18 1.58 -17.33
CA PHE A 353 -18.23 0.81 -18.14
C PHE A 353 -18.22 1.20 -19.61
N GLU A 354 -19.34 1.68 -20.17
CA GLU A 354 -19.38 2.27 -21.51
C GLU A 354 -18.63 3.61 -21.57
N ASP A 355 -18.69 4.42 -20.50
CA ASP A 355 -17.91 5.64 -20.39
C ASP A 355 -16.41 5.36 -20.31
N MET A 356 -15.98 4.29 -19.63
CA MET A 356 -14.57 3.86 -19.60
C MET A 356 -14.00 3.54 -21.00
N ASP A 357 -14.85 3.24 -21.98
CA ASP A 357 -14.43 3.06 -23.38
C ASP A 357 -14.25 4.40 -24.12
N LYS A 358 -14.90 5.46 -23.65
CA LYS A 358 -14.99 6.76 -24.32
C LYS A 358 -14.11 7.84 -23.70
N MET A 359 -13.71 7.69 -22.43
CA MET A 359 -12.94 8.69 -21.69
C MET A 359 -11.84 8.06 -20.81
N SER A 360 -10.92 8.88 -20.32
CA SER A 360 -9.85 8.43 -19.41
C SER A 360 -10.41 8.01 -18.05
N PHE A 361 -9.68 7.18 -17.31
CA PHE A 361 -10.14 6.75 -15.99
C PHE A 361 -10.22 7.91 -14.98
N CYS A 362 -9.39 8.95 -15.14
CA CYS A 362 -9.46 10.17 -14.34
C CYS A 362 -10.77 10.95 -14.59
N GLU A 363 -11.27 10.95 -15.83
CA GLU A 363 -12.54 11.57 -16.20
C GLU A 363 -13.73 10.75 -15.70
N VAL A 364 -13.69 9.41 -15.82
CA VAL A 364 -14.68 8.51 -15.22
C VAL A 364 -14.75 8.73 -13.71
N ALA A 365 -13.59 8.77 -13.04
CA ALA A 365 -13.51 9.07 -11.62
C ALA A 365 -14.21 10.39 -11.27
N LYS A 366 -14.15 11.40 -12.14
CA LYS A 366 -14.78 12.72 -11.91
C LYS A 366 -16.27 12.68 -12.11
N LYS A 367 -16.72 12.02 -13.18
CA LYS A 367 -18.14 11.85 -13.50
C LYS A 367 -18.87 11.07 -12.42
N TYR A 368 -18.26 10.02 -11.89
CA TYR A 368 -18.87 9.07 -10.95
C TYR A 368 -18.44 9.26 -9.49
N GLY A 369 -17.68 10.32 -9.18
CA GLY A 369 -17.40 10.72 -7.81
C GLY A 369 -16.38 9.84 -7.07
N PHE A 370 -15.34 9.33 -7.74
CA PHE A 370 -14.26 8.56 -7.11
C PHE A 370 -13.27 9.45 -6.34
N TYR A 371 -13.76 10.48 -5.65
CA TYR A 371 -12.96 11.48 -4.95
C TYR A 371 -13.42 11.64 -3.51
N GLY A 372 -12.65 11.06 -2.60
CA GLY A 372 -12.76 11.29 -1.15
C GLY A 372 -14.05 10.75 -0.53
N TYR A 373 -13.95 10.25 0.70
CA TYR A 373 -15.14 10.00 1.50
C TYR A 373 -15.77 11.34 1.90
N PRO A 374 -17.09 11.55 1.72
CA PRO A 374 -17.74 12.77 2.17
C PRO A 374 -17.49 12.99 3.67
N VAL A 375 -16.87 14.12 4.01
CA VAL A 375 -16.51 14.45 5.39
C VAL A 375 -17.74 15.02 6.08
N SER A 376 -18.24 14.35 7.13
CA SER A 376 -19.41 14.83 7.88
C SER A 376 -19.20 16.24 8.48
N LYS A 377 -20.26 17.03 8.64
CA LYS A 377 -20.21 18.37 9.28
C LYS A 377 -19.55 18.33 10.66
N LYS A 378 -19.81 17.27 11.45
CA LYS A 378 -19.17 17.03 12.75
C LYS A 378 -17.65 16.88 12.62
N GLN A 379 -17.19 16.19 11.60
CA GLN A 379 -15.77 15.97 11.33
C GLN A 379 -15.10 17.24 10.78
N GLN A 380 -15.81 18.04 9.98
CA GLN A 380 -15.35 19.38 9.56
C GLN A 380 -15.15 20.29 10.78
N LEU A 381 -16.13 20.37 11.69
CA LEU A 381 -16.01 21.16 12.92
C LEU A 381 -14.85 20.67 13.80
N LYS A 382 -14.69 19.35 13.98
CA LYS A 382 -13.55 18.78 14.71
C LYS A 382 -12.21 19.17 14.09
N ARG A 383 -12.10 19.21 12.75
CA ARG A 383 -10.87 19.64 12.06
C ARG A 383 -10.57 21.12 12.32
N ILE A 384 -11.59 21.98 12.30
CA ILE A 384 -11.44 23.41 12.62
C ILE A 384 -10.97 23.59 14.06
N LEU A 385 -11.68 22.98 15.03
CA LEU A 385 -11.32 23.03 16.45
C LEU A 385 -9.92 22.47 16.72
N SER A 386 -9.55 21.38 16.05
CA SER A 386 -8.21 20.79 16.13
C SER A 386 -7.14 21.73 15.57
N SER A 387 -7.45 22.47 14.51
CA SER A 387 -6.51 23.42 13.90
C SER A 387 -6.29 24.64 14.80
N VAL A 388 -7.36 25.16 15.41
CA VAL A 388 -7.28 26.23 16.41
C VAL A 388 -6.51 25.77 17.64
N LYS A 389 -6.81 24.58 18.17
CA LYS A 389 -6.07 23.98 19.28
C LYS A 389 -4.59 23.83 18.95
N HIS A 390 -4.26 23.35 17.75
CA HIS A 390 -2.87 23.23 17.28
C HIS A 390 -2.15 24.57 17.26
N LEU A 391 -2.78 25.62 16.73
CA LEU A 391 -2.24 26.98 16.72
C LEU A 391 -1.92 27.48 18.15
N LEU A 392 -2.86 27.33 19.09
CA LEU A 392 -2.68 27.74 20.48
C LEU A 392 -1.58 26.94 21.18
N CYS A 393 -1.56 25.62 20.99
CA CYS A 393 -0.53 24.75 21.55
C CYS A 393 0.86 25.05 20.99
N ALA A 394 0.96 25.25 19.67
CA ALA A 394 2.21 25.55 18.97
C ALA A 394 2.83 26.87 19.41
N THR A 395 2.01 27.92 19.50
CA THR A 395 2.46 29.24 19.96
C THR A 395 2.63 29.31 21.48
N GLN A 396 2.15 28.31 22.21
CA GLN A 396 2.04 28.29 23.67
C GLN A 396 1.32 29.52 24.23
N CYS A 397 0.37 30.06 23.44
CA CYS A 397 -0.32 31.32 23.70
C CYS A 397 0.61 32.53 23.96
N ARG A 398 1.86 32.50 23.51
CA ARG A 398 2.81 33.60 23.73
C ARG A 398 2.57 34.74 22.74
N PRO A 399 2.38 35.99 23.20
CA PRO A 399 2.04 37.13 22.34
C PRO A 399 3.01 37.32 21.17
N PHE A 400 4.32 37.23 21.42
CA PHE A 400 5.34 37.40 20.37
C PHE A 400 5.28 36.32 19.27
N SER A 401 4.99 35.07 19.62
CA SER A 401 4.87 33.97 18.65
C SER A 401 3.63 34.13 17.78
N ILE A 402 2.51 34.54 18.40
CA ILE A 402 1.25 34.84 17.70
C ILE A 402 1.45 36.03 16.76
N PHE A 403 2.03 37.13 17.28
CA PHE A 403 2.32 38.33 16.49
C PHE A 403 3.20 38.02 15.28
N ARG A 404 4.29 37.23 15.44
CA ARG A 404 5.13 36.82 14.30
C ARG A 404 4.35 36.00 13.28
N THR A 405 3.52 35.08 13.74
CA THR A 405 2.65 34.26 12.86
C THR A 405 1.70 35.15 12.06
N LEU A 406 1.14 36.19 12.66
CA LEU A 406 0.27 37.14 11.95
C LEU A 406 1.05 38.13 11.07
N LYS A 407 2.27 38.51 11.46
CA LYS A 407 3.12 39.45 10.70
C LYS A 407 3.56 38.88 9.34
N TYR A 408 3.91 37.59 9.30
CA TYR A 408 4.46 36.95 8.10
C TYR A 408 3.44 36.14 7.29
N ASN A 409 2.16 36.17 7.68
CA ASN A 409 1.10 35.47 6.97
C ASN A 409 -0.18 36.29 6.89
N THR A 410 -0.87 36.19 5.77
CA THR A 410 -2.21 36.76 5.60
C THR A 410 -3.28 35.85 6.21
N LEU A 411 -4.45 36.41 6.53
CA LEU A 411 -5.60 35.62 6.98
C LEU A 411 -6.01 34.54 5.97
N LYS A 412 -5.94 34.87 4.67
CA LYS A 412 -6.26 33.93 3.58
C LYS A 412 -5.31 32.73 3.59
N GLU A 413 -4.02 32.97 3.75
CA GLU A 413 -3.00 31.92 3.84
C GLU A 413 -3.25 30.99 5.03
N ILE A 414 -3.61 31.55 6.20
CA ILE A 414 -3.92 30.76 7.41
C ILE A 414 -5.14 29.87 7.17
N LEU A 415 -6.24 30.44 6.63
CA LEU A 415 -7.47 29.70 6.34
C LEU A 415 -7.26 28.58 5.30
N GLN A 416 -6.32 28.76 4.38
CA GLN A 416 -5.97 27.76 3.36
C GLN A 416 -4.92 26.76 3.85
N ASN A 417 -4.44 26.84 5.09
CA ASN A 417 -3.34 26.04 5.65
C ASN A 417 -2.01 26.18 4.86
N LYS A 418 -1.74 27.39 4.35
CA LYS A 418 -0.56 27.76 3.53
C LYS A 418 0.27 28.85 4.22
N PHE A 419 0.72 28.59 5.44
CA PHE A 419 1.31 29.61 6.30
C PHE A 419 2.48 29.10 7.15
N ILE A 420 3.28 30.01 7.71
CA ILE A 420 4.36 29.71 8.65
C ILE A 420 3.86 29.89 10.08
N LEU A 421 3.81 28.81 10.85
CA LEU A 421 3.46 28.78 12.26
C LEU A 421 4.73 28.86 13.12
N PHE A 422 4.89 29.94 13.89
CA PHE A 422 6.07 30.16 14.73
C PHE A 422 5.86 29.64 16.15
N TYR A 423 6.70 28.70 16.57
CA TYR A 423 6.84 28.31 17.98
C TYR A 423 7.70 29.35 18.72
N PRO A 424 7.64 29.43 20.06
CA PRO A 424 8.47 30.37 20.82
C PRO A 424 9.98 30.19 20.58
N TYR A 425 10.74 31.29 20.57
CA TYR A 425 12.18 31.35 20.24
C TYR A 425 12.52 30.96 18.80
N SER A 426 11.58 31.15 17.88
CA SER A 426 11.80 30.99 16.44
C SER A 426 11.89 32.36 15.77
N PHE A 427 13.02 32.66 15.15
CA PHE A 427 13.35 33.96 14.57
C PHE A 427 13.49 33.83 13.06
N VAL A 428 13.00 34.84 12.34
CA VAL A 428 13.17 34.90 10.89
C VAL A 428 13.54 36.30 10.46
N GLN A 429 14.42 36.37 9.48
CA GLN A 429 14.81 37.59 8.79
C GLN A 429 14.65 37.37 7.29
N PHE A 430 13.66 38.02 6.69
CA PHE A 430 13.45 38.01 5.25
C PHE A 430 13.79 39.40 4.72
N ALA A 431 14.82 39.47 3.88
CA ALA A 431 15.26 40.73 3.29
C ALA A 431 14.22 41.28 2.31
N ASN A 432 14.25 42.60 2.08
CA ASN A 432 13.44 43.19 1.03
C ASN A 432 13.87 42.64 -0.35
N GLY A 433 12.92 42.11 -1.12
CA GLY A 433 13.17 41.40 -2.39
C GLY A 433 13.40 39.89 -2.25
N ALA A 434 13.26 39.30 -1.05
CA ALA A 434 13.19 37.85 -0.88
C ALA A 434 11.83 37.30 -1.38
N LYS A 435 11.82 36.09 -1.95
CA LYS A 435 10.61 35.44 -2.47
C LYS A 435 10.22 34.24 -1.60
N ILE A 436 9.07 34.31 -0.94
CA ILE A 436 8.55 33.23 -0.08
C ILE A 436 7.26 32.67 -0.70
N ILE A 437 7.31 31.43 -1.18
CA ILE A 437 6.17 30.73 -1.80
C ILE A 437 5.65 29.68 -0.82
N LYS A 438 4.37 29.80 -0.43
CA LYS A 438 3.72 28.92 0.55
C LYS A 438 2.51 28.23 -0.08
N GLU A 439 2.67 26.96 -0.41
CA GLU A 439 1.58 26.07 -0.85
C GLU A 439 1.25 25.00 0.21
N GLY A 440 2.01 24.95 1.31
CA GLY A 440 1.73 24.16 2.51
C GLY A 440 2.11 24.90 3.79
N ARG A 441 1.88 24.26 4.94
CA ARG A 441 2.18 24.85 6.26
C ARG A 441 3.59 24.51 6.74
N ILE A 442 4.32 25.50 7.26
CA ILE A 442 5.57 25.29 7.99
C ILE A 442 5.27 25.36 9.49
N ASN A 443 5.51 24.30 10.25
CA ASN A 443 5.62 24.39 11.71
C ASN A 443 7.09 24.67 12.04
N PHE A 444 7.43 25.91 12.41
CA PHE A 444 8.83 26.35 12.59
C PHE A 444 9.19 26.46 14.07
N GLY A 445 10.22 25.72 14.48
CA GLY A 445 10.69 25.63 15.87
C GLY A 445 9.89 24.67 16.74
N CYS A 446 9.30 23.61 16.16
CA CYS A 446 8.55 22.59 16.89
C CYS A 446 9.35 22.06 18.07
N LYS A 447 8.78 22.06 19.28
CA LYS A 447 9.49 21.67 20.50
C LYS A 447 9.03 20.32 21.04
N ARG A 448 10.00 19.52 21.48
CA ARG A 448 9.74 18.34 22.33
C ARG A 448 9.59 18.72 23.79
N TYR A 449 10.40 19.66 24.26
CA TYR A 449 10.32 20.21 25.62
C TYR A 449 9.67 21.59 25.58
N ARG A 450 8.52 21.73 26.27
CA ARG A 450 7.70 22.96 26.24
C ARG A 450 8.53 24.21 26.58
N ASP A 451 9.38 24.13 27.60
CA ASP A 451 10.10 25.29 28.14
C ASP A 451 11.48 25.54 27.52
N SER A 452 11.89 24.72 26.55
CA SER A 452 13.19 24.90 25.89
C SER A 452 13.30 26.30 25.27
N LYS A 453 14.44 26.94 25.53
CA LYS A 453 14.82 28.26 25.00
C LYS A 453 15.79 28.21 23.83
N LEU A 454 16.10 27.00 23.34
CA LEU A 454 17.01 26.83 22.21
C LEU A 454 16.43 27.52 20.98
N GLU A 455 17.23 28.41 20.40
CA GLU A 455 16.85 29.26 19.28
C GLU A 455 16.65 28.44 18.00
N THR A 456 15.72 28.88 17.16
CA THR A 456 15.56 28.39 15.79
C THR A 456 15.56 29.60 14.88
N ARG A 457 16.39 29.63 13.84
CA ARG A 457 16.58 30.81 13.00
C ARG A 457 16.49 30.50 11.52
N MET A 458 15.96 31.45 10.76
CA MET A 458 15.92 31.38 9.30
C MET A 458 16.21 32.76 8.69
N LEU A 459 17.16 32.81 7.77
CA LEU A 459 17.51 33.99 6.99
C LEU A 459 17.19 33.70 5.51
N VAL A 460 16.52 34.65 4.84
CA VAL A 460 16.39 34.66 3.37
C VAL A 460 16.83 36.03 2.88
N ASP A 461 17.96 36.07 2.19
CA ASP A 461 18.58 37.28 1.68
C ASP A 461 17.87 37.84 0.45
N LYS A 462 18.30 39.04 0.03
CA LYS A 462 17.76 39.75 -1.13
C LYS A 462 17.93 38.87 -2.38
N GLY A 463 16.83 38.60 -3.07
CA GLY A 463 16.81 37.73 -4.26
C GLY A 463 16.82 36.23 -3.96
N GLY A 464 16.95 35.82 -2.69
CA GLY A 464 16.79 34.43 -2.28
C GLY A 464 15.32 33.96 -2.37
N THR A 465 15.12 32.67 -2.65
CA THR A 465 13.80 32.07 -2.81
C THR A 465 13.61 30.88 -1.87
N LEU A 466 12.55 30.93 -1.05
CA LEU A 466 12.07 29.80 -0.25
C LEU A 466 10.74 29.31 -0.83
N LYS A 467 10.68 28.03 -1.23
CA LYS A 467 9.46 27.37 -1.71
C LYS A 467 9.04 26.26 -0.77
N VAL A 468 7.83 26.33 -0.23
CA VAL A 468 7.23 25.26 0.58
C VAL A 468 5.98 24.76 -0.14
N LEU A 469 6.13 23.63 -0.82
CA LEU A 469 5.11 23.08 -1.71
C LEU A 469 4.16 22.09 -1.01
N GLY A 470 4.39 21.82 0.27
CA GLY A 470 3.56 20.98 1.13
C GLY A 470 3.95 21.12 2.59
N ASP A 471 3.19 20.51 3.50
CA ASP A 471 3.38 20.67 4.94
C ASP A 471 4.78 20.20 5.39
N VAL A 472 5.47 21.02 6.20
CA VAL A 472 6.78 20.70 6.78
C VAL A 472 6.83 21.06 8.26
N SER A 473 7.60 20.30 9.03
CA SER A 473 7.83 20.59 10.45
C SER A 473 9.33 20.63 10.73
N ILE A 474 9.81 21.82 11.10
CA ILE A 474 11.21 22.08 11.45
C ILE A 474 11.29 22.15 12.98
N SER A 475 12.02 21.21 13.57
CA SER A 475 12.24 21.21 15.02
C SER A 475 13.12 22.36 15.48
N TYR A 476 12.97 22.68 16.76
CA TYR A 476 13.81 23.65 17.46
C TYR A 476 15.32 23.39 17.30
N GLY A 477 16.13 24.45 17.38
CA GLY A 477 17.59 24.38 17.18
C GLY A 477 18.04 24.50 15.72
N ALA A 478 17.11 24.59 14.77
CA ALA A 478 17.47 24.66 13.35
C ALA A 478 18.04 26.03 12.95
N ASP A 479 18.93 25.99 11.96
CA ASP A 479 19.58 27.14 11.35
C ASP A 479 19.48 27.04 9.82
N ILE A 480 18.72 27.94 9.19
CA ILE A 480 18.42 27.87 7.76
C ILE A 480 18.78 29.19 7.10
N GLU A 481 19.73 29.16 6.19
CA GLU A 481 20.21 30.33 5.45
C GLU A 481 19.98 30.14 3.95
N VAL A 482 19.30 31.10 3.33
CA VAL A 482 19.13 31.18 1.88
C VAL A 482 19.77 32.48 1.41
N PHE A 483 20.96 32.38 0.86
CA PHE A 483 21.75 33.52 0.37
C PHE A 483 21.17 34.10 -0.93
N SER A 484 21.71 35.25 -1.34
CA SER A 484 21.30 35.95 -2.55
C SER A 484 21.37 35.06 -3.79
N GLY A 485 20.24 34.93 -4.50
CA GLY A 485 20.10 34.09 -5.69
C GLY A 485 19.88 32.59 -5.40
N GLY A 486 20.00 32.16 -4.15
CA GLY A 486 19.76 30.77 -3.75
C GLY A 486 18.28 30.37 -3.77
N GLU A 487 18.00 29.11 -4.11
CA GLU A 487 16.64 28.55 -4.09
C GLU A 487 16.56 27.32 -3.17
N LEU A 488 15.86 27.45 -2.04
CA LEU A 488 15.53 26.34 -1.15
C LEU A 488 14.09 25.89 -1.37
N THR A 489 13.90 24.63 -1.75
CA THR A 489 12.58 24.03 -1.98
C THR A 489 12.33 22.85 -1.06
N PHE A 490 11.19 22.88 -0.36
CA PHE A 490 10.64 21.74 0.36
C PHE A 490 9.38 21.23 -0.37
N LYS A 491 9.36 19.97 -0.82
CA LYS A 491 8.18 19.40 -1.50
C LYS A 491 7.05 18.93 -0.57
N GLY A 492 7.31 18.84 0.75
CA GLY A 492 6.31 18.54 1.78
C GLY A 492 6.54 17.22 2.53
N GLY A 493 5.75 16.91 3.55
CA GLY A 493 5.87 15.70 4.37
C GLY A 493 7.13 15.63 5.26
N LEU A 494 7.97 16.67 5.24
CA LEU A 494 9.22 16.69 5.99
C LEU A 494 8.97 16.87 7.49
N VAL A 495 9.68 16.08 8.29
CA VAL A 495 9.80 16.31 9.74
C VAL A 495 11.26 16.22 10.12
N SER A 496 11.76 17.29 10.72
CA SER A 496 13.11 17.30 11.28
C SER A 496 13.16 17.07 12.77
N ASN A 497 14.29 16.53 13.22
CA ASN A 497 14.70 16.56 14.62
C ASN A 497 15.59 17.79 14.89
N LEU A 498 16.13 17.85 16.11
CA LEU A 498 16.94 18.92 16.65
C LEU A 498 18.15 19.30 15.76
N ASN A 499 18.48 20.58 15.69
CA ASN A 499 19.72 21.13 15.13
C ASN A 499 19.96 20.80 13.63
N THR A 500 18.93 20.97 12.80
CA THR A 500 19.13 20.92 11.35
C THR A 500 19.78 22.21 10.86
N VAL A 501 20.87 22.11 10.10
CA VAL A 501 21.54 23.24 9.44
C VAL A 501 21.35 23.11 7.93
N ILE A 502 20.82 24.16 7.28
CA ILE A 502 20.67 24.24 5.83
C ILE A 502 21.29 25.54 5.33
N VAL A 503 22.27 25.44 4.43
CA VAL A 503 22.97 26.61 3.86
C VAL A 503 22.84 26.57 2.34
N CYS A 504 21.99 27.43 1.78
CA CYS A 504 21.59 27.44 0.37
C CYS A 504 22.09 28.72 -0.33
N ALA A 505 23.01 28.59 -1.28
CA ALA A 505 23.48 29.69 -2.13
C ALA A 505 23.19 29.49 -3.62
N ASN A 506 22.82 28.27 -4.02
CA ASN A 506 22.52 27.92 -5.41
C ASN A 506 21.12 27.30 -5.49
N LYS A 507 21.00 26.00 -5.21
CA LYS A 507 19.72 25.30 -5.19
C LYS A 507 19.80 24.08 -4.27
N ILE A 508 18.90 24.03 -3.30
CA ILE A 508 18.64 22.84 -2.48
C ILE A 508 17.19 22.44 -2.68
N GLU A 509 16.96 21.24 -3.19
CA GLU A 509 15.63 20.68 -3.39
C GLU A 509 15.44 19.44 -2.52
N ILE A 510 14.48 19.49 -1.60
CA ILE A 510 14.17 18.40 -0.68
C ILE A 510 12.81 17.80 -1.06
N GLY A 511 12.83 16.49 -1.33
CA GLY A 511 11.68 15.69 -1.73
C GLY A 511 10.57 15.61 -0.68
N LYS A 512 9.56 14.81 -0.99
CA LYS A 512 8.41 14.54 -0.12
C LYS A 512 8.77 13.52 0.94
N ASP A 513 8.18 13.68 2.14
CA ASP A 513 8.26 12.69 3.22
C ASP A 513 9.69 12.35 3.67
N VAL A 514 10.61 13.31 3.55
CA VAL A 514 12.00 13.15 3.98
C VAL A 514 12.10 13.28 5.50
N GLY A 515 12.76 12.31 6.14
CA GLY A 515 12.99 12.29 7.59
C GLY A 515 14.37 12.82 7.93
N PHE A 516 14.46 13.85 8.78
CA PHE A 516 15.76 14.31 9.29
C PHE A 516 15.98 13.82 10.72
N GLY A 517 17.10 13.14 10.94
CA GLY A 517 17.69 12.86 12.24
C GLY A 517 18.15 14.14 12.94
N ARG A 518 18.91 13.98 14.02
CA ARG A 518 19.49 15.12 14.75
C ARG A 518 20.74 15.62 14.04
N ASN A 519 21.07 16.90 14.20
CA ASN A 519 22.35 17.49 13.76
C ASN A 519 22.63 17.33 12.26
N ILE A 520 21.59 17.32 11.42
CA ILE A 520 21.75 17.20 9.97
C ILE A 520 22.35 18.49 9.41
N THR A 521 23.33 18.37 8.53
CA THR A 521 23.87 19.52 7.76
C THR A 521 23.62 19.30 6.27
N ILE A 522 23.03 20.28 5.59
CA ILE A 522 22.83 20.28 4.13
C ILE A 522 23.39 21.59 3.60
N ARG A 523 24.34 21.51 2.67
CA ARG A 523 24.93 22.69 2.04
C ARG A 523 25.20 22.46 0.56
N ASP A 524 24.91 23.47 -0.25
CA ASP A 524 25.17 23.47 -1.69
C ASP A 524 26.33 24.36 -2.11
N ASN A 525 27.04 24.93 -1.14
CA ASN A 525 28.19 25.81 -1.35
C ASN A 525 29.27 25.65 -0.28
N ASN A 526 30.48 26.11 -0.59
CA ASN A 526 31.65 26.03 0.28
C ASN A 526 31.97 27.32 1.05
N GLY A 527 31.02 28.26 1.14
CA GLY A 527 31.12 29.44 2.01
C GLY A 527 31.84 30.64 1.39
N GLY A 528 31.95 30.71 0.06
CA GLY A 528 32.54 31.86 -0.63
C GLY A 528 34.07 31.93 -0.53
N HIS A 529 34.72 30.81 -0.19
CA HIS A 529 36.18 30.74 -0.13
C HIS A 529 36.77 30.45 -1.52
N TYR A 530 37.80 31.21 -1.91
CA TYR A 530 38.48 31.01 -3.18
C TYR A 530 39.40 29.79 -3.11
N ILE A 531 39.17 28.81 -4.00
CA ILE A 531 40.08 27.69 -4.23
C ILE A 531 40.75 27.92 -5.58
N ASN A 532 42.08 28.00 -5.59
CA ASN A 532 42.87 28.25 -6.80
C ASN A 532 43.05 26.98 -7.63
N ILE A 533 41.94 26.44 -8.16
CA ILE A 533 41.91 25.29 -9.07
C ILE A 533 41.00 25.65 -10.25
N THR A 534 41.54 25.53 -11.46
CA THR A 534 40.79 25.79 -12.70
C THR A 534 39.49 24.97 -12.75
N GLY A 535 38.36 25.63 -12.97
CA GLY A 535 37.05 24.99 -13.07
C GLY A 535 36.39 24.65 -11.73
N TYR A 536 37.02 24.97 -10.59
CA TYR A 536 36.38 24.82 -9.29
C TYR A 536 35.11 25.69 -9.20
N LYS A 537 34.01 25.07 -8.80
CA LYS A 537 32.75 25.77 -8.51
C LYS A 537 32.54 25.78 -7.01
N ASP A 538 32.35 26.98 -6.45
CA ASP A 538 32.07 27.13 -5.02
C ASP A 538 30.70 26.57 -4.63
N SER A 539 29.77 26.47 -5.59
CA SER A 539 28.44 25.92 -5.38
C SER A 539 28.00 24.92 -6.45
N ALA A 540 27.23 23.93 -6.02
CA ALA A 540 26.61 22.92 -6.88
C ALA A 540 25.29 22.44 -6.25
N PRO A 541 24.22 22.29 -7.04
CA PRO A 541 22.88 22.03 -6.51
C PRO A 541 22.81 20.70 -5.75
N VAL A 542 22.06 20.68 -4.66
CA VAL A 542 21.77 19.47 -3.88
C VAL A 542 20.32 19.06 -4.11
N ILE A 543 20.13 17.80 -4.54
CA ILE A 543 18.80 17.24 -4.82
C ILE A 543 18.59 16.01 -3.93
N ILE A 544 17.58 16.05 -3.07
CA ILE A 544 17.19 14.94 -2.20
C ILE A 544 15.84 14.42 -2.67
N GLY A 545 15.78 13.15 -3.03
CA GLY A 545 14.58 12.45 -3.47
C GLY A 545 13.49 12.34 -2.41
N ASP A 546 12.36 11.78 -2.82
CA ASP A 546 11.23 11.51 -1.93
C ASP A 546 11.60 10.34 -0.98
N LYS A 547 11.03 10.29 0.22
CA LYS A 547 11.22 9.18 1.18
C LYS A 547 12.69 8.92 1.56
N VAL A 548 13.54 9.93 1.56
CA VAL A 548 14.91 9.78 2.07
C VAL A 548 14.92 9.86 3.60
N TRP A 549 15.73 9.03 4.26
CA TRP A 549 16.02 9.14 5.69
C TRP A 549 17.46 9.62 5.90
N LEU A 550 17.62 10.83 6.42
CA LEU A 550 18.90 11.37 6.86
C LEU A 550 19.11 10.99 8.33
N CYS A 551 19.98 10.03 8.64
CA CYS A 551 20.27 9.65 10.01
C CYS A 551 21.16 10.69 10.71
N GLU A 552 21.28 10.56 12.04
CA GLU A 552 21.96 11.53 12.91
C GLU A 552 23.33 11.98 12.39
N SER A 553 23.55 13.29 12.45
CA SER A 553 24.84 13.94 12.16
C SER A 553 25.41 13.66 10.77
N CYS A 554 24.58 13.30 9.78
CA CYS A 554 25.06 13.22 8.39
C CYS A 554 25.19 14.62 7.76
N THR A 555 26.12 14.74 6.83
CA THR A 555 26.39 15.97 6.07
C THR A 555 26.19 15.72 4.58
N ILE A 556 25.33 16.53 3.95
CA ILE A 556 25.08 16.50 2.51
C ILE A 556 25.84 17.67 1.88
N MET A 557 26.77 17.35 0.99
CA MET A 557 27.73 18.28 0.40
C MET A 557 27.28 18.76 -0.99
N PRO A 558 27.90 19.84 -1.51
CA PRO A 558 27.54 20.41 -2.82
C PRO A 558 27.56 19.36 -3.94
N GLY A 559 26.54 19.38 -4.79
CA GLY A 559 26.42 18.46 -5.93
C GLY A 559 25.83 17.09 -5.62
N ALA A 560 25.51 16.79 -4.35
CA ALA A 560 24.89 15.52 -3.97
C ALA A 560 23.49 15.35 -4.59
N LYS A 561 23.23 14.15 -5.13
CA LYS A 561 21.91 13.74 -5.63
C LYS A 561 21.50 12.43 -4.98
N ILE A 562 20.50 12.45 -4.13
CA ILE A 562 20.06 11.29 -3.35
C ILE A 562 18.76 10.76 -3.95
N GLY A 563 18.77 9.50 -4.38
CA GLY A 563 17.61 8.83 -4.95
C GLY A 563 16.52 8.53 -3.91
N ASP A 564 15.30 8.30 -4.40
CA ASP A 564 14.13 8.07 -3.57
C ASP A 564 14.32 6.88 -2.62
N GLY A 565 13.78 6.95 -1.40
CA GLY A 565 13.82 5.83 -0.45
C GLY A 565 15.18 5.58 0.22
N ALA A 566 16.24 6.30 -0.17
CA ALA A 566 17.59 6.07 0.35
C ALA A 566 17.74 6.39 1.85
N ILE A 567 18.67 5.72 2.50
CA ILE A 567 19.03 5.95 3.90
C ILE A 567 20.48 6.43 3.96
N ILE A 568 20.69 7.64 4.49
CA ILE A 568 22.03 8.18 4.75
C ILE A 568 22.37 7.84 6.19
N GLY A 569 23.33 6.93 6.38
CA GLY A 569 23.76 6.45 7.69
C GLY A 569 24.26 7.57 8.60
N ALA A 570 24.24 7.32 9.91
CA ALA A 570 24.68 8.30 10.90
C ALA A 570 26.15 8.71 10.65
N HIS A 571 26.48 9.97 10.91
CA HIS A 571 27.83 10.54 10.74
C HIS A 571 28.42 10.42 9.32
N SER A 572 27.58 10.21 8.31
CA SER A 572 28.05 10.03 6.92
C SER A 572 28.17 11.36 6.18
N VAL A 573 29.11 11.45 5.22
CA VAL A 573 29.30 12.65 4.40
C VAL A 573 29.13 12.31 2.92
N VAL A 574 28.12 12.90 2.27
CA VAL A 574 27.69 12.58 0.91
C VAL A 574 28.18 13.64 -0.07
N TYR A 575 29.11 13.27 -0.95
CA TYR A 575 29.70 14.15 -1.98
C TYR A 575 29.17 13.91 -3.40
N GLY A 576 28.18 13.04 -3.59
CA GLY A 576 27.75 12.64 -4.94
C GLY A 576 26.42 11.92 -5.01
N ASN A 577 26.28 11.06 -6.01
CA ASN A 577 25.04 10.34 -6.27
C ASN A 577 24.86 9.18 -5.29
N VAL A 578 23.68 9.09 -4.68
CA VAL A 578 23.22 7.93 -3.90
C VAL A 578 22.07 7.29 -4.67
N PRO A 579 22.15 5.99 -5.03
CA PRO A 579 21.05 5.31 -5.71
C PRO A 579 19.77 5.29 -4.86
N ALA A 580 18.61 5.18 -5.53
CA ALA A 580 17.34 4.99 -4.84
C ALA A 580 17.36 3.67 -4.05
N HIS A 581 16.70 3.65 -2.88
CA HIS A 581 16.64 2.49 -1.97
C HIS A 581 18.02 1.91 -1.58
N ALA A 582 19.06 2.74 -1.58
CA ALA A 582 20.37 2.38 -1.04
C ALA A 582 20.55 2.88 0.39
N LEU A 583 21.27 2.13 1.22
CA LEU A 583 21.84 2.63 2.47
C LEU A 583 23.30 2.96 2.22
N VAL A 584 23.70 4.20 2.50
CA VAL A 584 25.11 4.62 2.44
C VAL A 584 25.65 4.92 3.83
N SER A 585 26.94 4.68 4.04
CA SER A 585 27.61 4.98 5.30
C SER A 585 29.06 5.42 5.09
N GLY A 586 29.58 6.27 5.97
CA GLY A 586 30.98 6.69 6.05
C GLY A 586 31.30 8.08 5.50
N ASN A 587 32.58 8.42 5.48
CA ASN A 587 33.12 9.67 4.93
C ASN A 587 34.36 9.37 4.07
N PRO A 588 34.26 9.41 2.72
CA PRO A 588 33.02 9.64 1.96
C PRO A 588 32.03 8.49 2.12
N ALA A 589 30.74 8.81 2.05
CA ALA A 589 29.67 7.82 2.15
C ALA A 589 29.70 6.85 0.97
N LYS A 590 29.65 5.55 1.25
CA LYS A 590 29.60 4.47 0.25
C LYS A 590 28.37 3.61 0.46
N VAL A 591 27.84 3.04 -0.62
CA VAL A 591 26.73 2.09 -0.54
C VAL A 591 27.17 0.86 0.26
N VAL A 592 26.40 0.52 1.29
CA VAL A 592 26.61 -0.67 2.12
C VAL A 592 25.46 -1.67 2.00
N MET A 593 24.26 -1.21 1.62
CA MET A 593 23.10 -2.07 1.33
C MET A 593 22.29 -1.51 0.17
N ASN A 594 21.65 -2.41 -0.58
CA ASN A 594 20.72 -2.08 -1.66
C ASN A 594 19.32 -2.60 -1.30
N ASN A 595 18.29 -2.10 -1.98
CA ASN A 595 16.89 -2.51 -1.85
C ASN A 595 16.34 -2.36 -0.42
N VAL A 596 16.80 -1.34 0.31
CA VAL A 596 16.32 -1.07 1.67
C VAL A 596 14.93 -0.45 1.65
N LEU A 597 14.05 -0.93 2.52
CA LEU A 597 12.72 -0.37 2.74
C LEU A 597 12.61 0.10 4.18
N TRP A 598 12.03 1.26 4.40
CA TRP A 598 11.84 1.80 5.74
C TRP A 598 10.47 2.43 5.90
N LYS A 599 10.01 2.48 7.15
CA LYS A 599 8.78 3.13 7.58
C LYS A 599 9.09 4.01 8.78
N LYS A 600 8.60 5.25 8.73
CA LYS A 600 8.68 6.25 9.81
C LYS A 600 7.80 5.92 11.01
#